data_AF-A0A847XVS8-F1
#
_entry.id   AF-A0A847XVS8-F1
#
_cell.length_a   1.000
_cell.length_b   1.000
_cell.length_c   1.000
_cell.angle_alpha   90.00
_cell.angle_beta   90.00
_cell.angle_gamma   90.00
#
_symmetry.space_group_name_H-M   'P 1'
#
loop_
_entity.id
_entity.type
_entity.pdbx_description
1 polymer ?
#
loop_
_entity_poly.entity_id
_entity_poly.type
_entity_poly.pdbx_seq_one_letter_code
_entity_poly.pdbx_strand_id
1 'polypeptide(L)'
;MAKISSDNLTLEIRIIEKDERGWIQYEIAFLHNGQPIINDSKLKTGDDGPYWENRPYGKIKANEYEDDKFIPVLERALNTDKEQFCWTVEPNFHLAILPYSFFTLFSGDDELLCRSNELIQAENDRELIREIANNRLSDDVFTIIGLMDSYNFHGEDGYSFNGPALIISTTRYKLLQFIEELKREYNDIG
;
A
#
# COMPACT_ATOMS: atom_id res chain seq x y z
N MET A 1 -6.88 -10.72 -6.57
CA MET A 1 -5.85 -9.69 -6.80
C MET A 1 -6.28 -8.46 -6.04
N ALA A 2 -5.59 -8.16 -4.95
CA ALA A 2 -6.00 -7.14 -4.01
C ALA A 2 -5.68 -5.75 -4.55
N LYS A 3 -6.64 -4.83 -4.45
CA LYS A 3 -6.48 -3.45 -4.92
C LYS A 3 -6.91 -2.43 -3.90
N ILE A 4 -6.13 -1.36 -3.77
CA ILE A 4 -6.51 -0.19 -2.99
C ILE A 4 -6.30 1.08 -3.81
N SER A 5 -7.35 1.91 -3.90
CA SER A 5 -7.43 3.01 -4.87
C SER A 5 -7.85 4.33 -4.22
N SER A 6 -7.28 5.40 -4.73
CA SER A 6 -7.63 6.80 -4.45
C SER A 6 -7.78 7.51 -5.79
N ASP A 7 -9.00 7.92 -6.13
CA ASP A 7 -9.36 8.40 -7.47
C ASP A 7 -8.86 7.48 -8.58
N ASN A 8 -7.97 7.97 -9.45
CA ASN A 8 -7.42 7.24 -10.59
C ASN A 8 -6.12 6.48 -10.25
N LEU A 9 -5.59 6.60 -9.04
CA LEU A 9 -4.38 5.92 -8.60
C LEU A 9 -4.73 4.63 -7.85
N THR A 10 -4.04 3.55 -8.19
CA THR A 10 -4.25 2.24 -7.56
C THR A 10 -2.92 1.58 -7.23
N LEU A 11 -2.80 1.11 -5.99
CA LEU A 11 -1.81 0.11 -5.61
C LEU A 11 -2.46 -1.27 -5.75
N GLU A 12 -1.81 -2.14 -6.51
CA GLU A 12 -2.18 -3.54 -6.66
C GLU A 12 -1.10 -4.41 -6.05
N ILE A 13 -1.49 -5.33 -5.16
CA ILE A 13 -0.62 -6.37 -4.62
C ILE A 13 -1.33 -7.70 -4.85
N ARG A 14 -0.60 -8.65 -5.42
CA ARG A 14 -1.07 -10.02 -5.61
C ARG A 14 -0.10 -10.98 -4.95
N ILE A 15 -0.62 -11.95 -4.22
CA ILE A 15 0.19 -13.07 -3.72
C ILE A 15 0.05 -14.22 -4.71
N ILE A 16 1.18 -14.72 -5.24
CA ILE A 16 1.19 -15.60 -6.43
C ILE A 16 1.42 -17.05 -6.03
N GLU A 17 2.40 -17.30 -5.18
CA GLU A 17 2.83 -18.64 -4.82
C GLU A 17 3.42 -18.64 -3.41
N LYS A 18 3.32 -19.81 -2.76
CA LYS A 18 4.10 -20.18 -1.60
C LYS A 18 4.82 -21.48 -1.93
N ASP A 19 6.14 -21.46 -2.05
CA ASP A 19 6.90 -22.64 -2.44
C ASP A 19 7.15 -23.60 -1.26
N GLU A 20 7.65 -24.80 -1.55
CA GLU A 20 7.95 -25.83 -0.53
C GLU A 20 9.03 -25.40 0.47
N ARG A 21 9.81 -24.37 0.14
CA ARG A 21 10.85 -23.80 1.01
C ARG A 21 10.32 -22.63 1.83
N GLY A 22 9.04 -22.29 1.71
CA GLY A 22 8.40 -21.20 2.43
C GLY A 22 8.60 -19.83 1.81
N TRP A 23 9.12 -19.72 0.58
CA TRP A 23 9.14 -18.44 -0.13
C TRP A 23 7.75 -18.06 -0.59
N ILE A 24 7.35 -16.83 -0.31
CA ILE A 24 6.11 -16.24 -0.77
C ILE A 24 6.46 -15.18 -1.80
N GLN A 25 5.94 -15.32 -3.02
CA GLN A 25 6.14 -14.34 -4.09
C GLN A 25 4.92 -13.45 -4.25
N TYR A 26 5.18 -12.16 -4.37
CA TYR A 26 4.23 -11.10 -4.64
C TYR A 26 4.46 -10.52 -6.03
N GLU A 27 3.37 -9.99 -6.57
CA GLU A 27 3.29 -9.17 -7.76
C GLU A 27 2.78 -7.80 -7.34
N ILE A 28 3.51 -6.73 -7.64
CA ILE A 28 3.16 -5.38 -7.16
C ILE A 28 3.13 -4.42 -8.34
N ALA A 29 2.06 -3.62 -8.44
CA ALA A 29 1.87 -2.67 -9.53
C ALA A 29 1.38 -1.31 -9.03
N PHE A 30 1.91 -0.24 -9.63
CA PHE A 30 1.38 1.11 -9.50
C PHE A 30 0.59 1.45 -10.76
N LEU A 31 -0.69 1.77 -10.61
CA LEU A 31 -1.58 2.00 -11.75
C LEU A 31 -2.16 3.42 -11.73
N HIS A 32 -2.37 3.97 -12.93
CA HIS A 32 -3.15 5.18 -13.18
C HIS A 32 -4.22 4.86 -14.24
N ASN A 33 -5.50 5.10 -13.93
CA ASN A 33 -6.64 4.69 -14.76
C ASN A 33 -6.60 3.20 -15.14
N GLY A 34 -6.19 2.35 -14.19
CA GLY A 34 -6.06 0.90 -14.37
C GLY A 34 -4.90 0.47 -15.29
N GLN A 35 -4.06 1.39 -15.75
CA GLN A 35 -2.86 1.09 -16.56
C GLN A 35 -1.59 1.24 -15.72
N PRO A 36 -0.57 0.39 -15.90
CA PRO A 36 0.71 0.55 -15.22
C PRO A 36 1.35 1.91 -15.47
N ILE A 37 1.79 2.57 -14.40
CA ILE A 37 2.51 3.85 -14.47
C ILE A 37 3.96 3.62 -14.91
N ILE A 38 4.54 2.48 -14.51
CA ILE A 38 5.94 2.16 -14.78
C ILE A 38 6.04 1.48 -16.13
N ASN A 39 6.93 2.01 -16.97
CA ASN A 39 7.21 1.46 -18.29
C ASN A 39 8.14 0.25 -18.18
N ASP A 40 7.68 -0.90 -18.68
CA ASP A 40 8.44 -2.17 -18.67
C ASP A 40 9.81 -2.09 -19.32
N SER A 41 10.02 -1.23 -20.32
CA SER A 41 11.34 -1.04 -20.93
C SER A 41 12.39 -0.45 -19.96
N LYS A 42 11.97 -0.02 -18.77
CA LYS A 42 12.86 0.47 -17.70
C LYS A 42 13.07 -0.56 -16.60
N LEU A 43 12.21 -1.56 -16.50
CA LEU A 43 12.26 -2.58 -15.45
C LEU A 43 13.13 -3.75 -15.87
N LYS A 44 13.80 -4.38 -14.91
CA LYS A 44 14.61 -5.59 -15.17
C LYS A 44 13.79 -6.69 -15.84
N THR A 45 14.49 -7.46 -16.66
CA THR A 45 13.96 -8.59 -17.46
C THR A 45 14.90 -9.79 -17.37
N GLY A 46 14.62 -10.87 -18.11
CA GLY A 46 15.45 -12.08 -18.12
C GLY A 46 16.93 -11.83 -18.43
N ASP A 47 17.26 -10.76 -19.17
CA ASP A 47 18.66 -10.38 -19.44
C ASP A 47 19.42 -9.96 -18.17
N ASP A 48 18.72 -9.47 -17.13
CA ASP A 48 19.29 -9.15 -15.82
C ASP A 48 19.32 -10.36 -14.88
N GLY A 49 18.78 -11.51 -15.31
CA GLY A 49 18.82 -12.78 -14.59
C GLY A 49 17.51 -13.55 -14.58
N PRO A 50 17.55 -14.85 -14.23
CA PRO A 50 16.41 -15.78 -14.34
C PRO A 50 15.23 -15.41 -13.43
N TYR A 51 15.48 -14.71 -12.33
CA TYR A 51 14.41 -14.23 -11.43
C TYR A 51 13.37 -13.36 -12.16
N TRP A 52 13.84 -12.55 -13.12
CA TRP A 52 13.05 -11.56 -13.85
C TRP A 52 12.45 -12.11 -15.15
N GLU A 53 12.81 -13.33 -15.58
CA GLU A 53 12.43 -13.90 -16.89
C GLU A 53 10.91 -13.96 -17.10
N ASN A 54 10.15 -14.17 -16.01
CA ASN A 54 8.69 -14.22 -16.02
C ASN A 54 8.05 -13.05 -15.27
N ARG A 55 8.68 -11.87 -15.27
CA ARG A 55 8.08 -10.67 -14.66
C ARG A 55 6.84 -10.23 -15.46
N PRO A 56 5.67 -10.07 -14.82
CA PRO A 56 4.47 -9.61 -15.51
C PRO A 56 4.57 -8.15 -15.96
N TYR A 57 3.86 -7.83 -17.02
CA TYR A 57 3.80 -6.48 -17.57
C TYR A 57 3.35 -5.46 -16.52
N GLY A 58 4.15 -4.41 -16.34
CA GLY A 58 3.90 -3.27 -15.46
C GLY A 58 4.04 -3.57 -13.97
N LYS A 59 4.51 -4.76 -13.61
CA LYS A 59 4.63 -5.21 -12.22
C LYS A 59 6.06 -5.52 -11.85
N ILE A 60 6.39 -5.30 -10.60
CA ILE A 60 7.58 -5.92 -10.00
C ILE A 60 7.18 -7.20 -9.30
N LYS A 61 8.16 -8.08 -9.16
CA LYS A 61 8.06 -9.19 -8.22
C LYS A 61 8.62 -8.74 -6.88
N ALA A 62 8.20 -9.37 -5.80
CA ALA A 62 8.82 -9.27 -4.50
C ALA A 62 8.69 -10.61 -3.80
N ASN A 63 9.62 -10.94 -2.91
CA ASN A 63 9.66 -12.20 -2.21
C ASN A 63 9.79 -11.97 -0.71
N GLU A 64 9.22 -12.88 0.05
CA GLU A 64 9.37 -12.98 1.49
C GLU A 64 9.60 -14.43 1.89
N TYR A 65 10.18 -14.65 3.06
CA TYR A 65 10.46 -15.97 3.58
C TYR A 65 9.57 -16.30 4.80
N GLU A 66 9.04 -17.53 4.81
CA GLU A 66 8.16 -18.17 5.80
C GLU A 66 6.73 -17.60 5.89
N ASP A 67 6.59 -16.30 6.12
CA ASP A 67 5.32 -15.65 6.47
C ASP A 67 5.07 -14.36 5.69
N ASP A 68 3.81 -14.12 5.32
CA ASP A 68 3.41 -12.86 4.70
C ASP A 68 3.65 -11.67 5.64
N LYS A 69 4.20 -10.58 5.10
CA LYS A 69 4.40 -9.34 5.86
C LYS A 69 3.27 -8.35 5.67
N PHE A 70 2.55 -8.36 4.55
CA PHE A 70 1.60 -7.29 4.24
C PHE A 70 0.36 -7.35 5.14
N ILE A 71 -0.33 -8.49 5.18
CA ILE A 71 -1.55 -8.71 5.95
C ILE A 71 -1.36 -8.33 7.42
N PRO A 72 -0.39 -8.89 8.18
CA PRO A 72 -0.27 -8.59 9.60
C PRO A 72 0.10 -7.13 9.87
N VAL A 73 0.83 -6.47 8.97
CA VAL A 73 1.18 -5.05 9.09
C VAL A 73 -0.05 -4.17 8.84
N LEU A 74 -0.84 -4.46 7.81
CA LEU A 74 -2.07 -3.73 7.50
C LEU A 74 -3.12 -3.90 8.62
N GLU A 75 -3.24 -5.11 9.18
CA GLU A 75 -4.11 -5.36 10.34
C GLU A 75 -3.67 -4.59 11.58
N ARG A 76 -2.36 -4.51 11.85
CA ARG A 76 -1.85 -3.66 12.94
C ARG A 76 -2.14 -2.19 12.70
N ALA A 77 -2.05 -1.72 11.46
CA ALA A 77 -2.36 -0.33 11.12
C ALA A 77 -3.85 -0.02 11.37
N LEU A 78 -4.76 -0.95 11.11
CA LEU A 78 -6.17 -0.78 11.44
C LEU A 78 -6.42 -0.75 12.96
N ASN A 79 -5.66 -1.52 13.72
CA ASN A 79 -5.90 -1.69 15.16
C ASN A 79 -5.14 -0.69 16.03
N THR A 80 -4.29 0.15 15.45
CA THR A 80 -3.47 1.11 16.20
C THR A 80 -3.49 2.46 15.51
N ASP A 81 -3.32 3.53 16.27
CA ASP A 81 -3.20 4.88 15.72
C ASP A 81 -1.72 5.22 15.38
N LYS A 82 -0.88 4.19 15.23
CA LYS A 82 0.57 4.31 15.00
C LYS A 82 0.91 3.95 13.56
N GLU A 83 1.85 4.69 13.00
CA GLU A 83 2.46 4.39 11.70
C GLU A 83 3.01 2.97 11.68
N GLN A 84 2.74 2.25 10.59
CA GLN A 84 3.23 0.90 10.36
C GLN A 84 4.08 0.87 9.09
N PHE A 85 5.11 0.04 9.11
CA PHE A 85 6.02 -0.12 8.00
C PHE A 85 6.20 -1.60 7.70
N CYS A 86 6.33 -1.95 6.43
CA CYS A 86 6.85 -3.24 6.00
C CYS A 86 7.79 -3.09 4.80
N TRP A 87 8.67 -4.07 4.65
CA TRP A 87 9.54 -4.22 3.50
C TRP A 87 9.55 -5.69 3.10
N THR A 88 9.70 -5.95 1.80
CA THR A 88 9.95 -7.30 1.27
C THR A 88 11.45 -7.59 1.27
N VAL A 89 11.80 -8.88 1.25
CA VAL A 89 13.21 -9.31 1.26
C VAL A 89 13.86 -9.05 -0.10
N GLU A 90 13.30 -9.57 -1.20
CA GLU A 90 13.91 -9.49 -2.54
C GLU A 90 12.89 -9.45 -3.68
N PRO A 91 12.97 -8.52 -4.63
CA PRO A 91 13.56 -7.20 -4.51
C PRO A 91 12.78 -6.34 -3.51
N ASN A 92 13.41 -5.26 -3.06
CA ASN A 92 12.91 -4.44 -1.99
C ASN A 92 11.70 -3.58 -2.45
N PHE A 93 10.58 -3.76 -1.78
CA PHE A 93 9.39 -2.94 -1.85
C PHE A 93 8.99 -2.55 -0.43
N HIS A 94 8.82 -1.25 -0.19
CA HIS A 94 8.43 -0.75 1.13
C HIS A 94 6.98 -0.27 1.11
N LEU A 95 6.27 -0.52 2.20
CA LEU A 95 4.95 0.03 2.44
C LEU A 95 4.96 0.77 3.77
N ALA A 96 4.53 2.03 3.76
CA ALA A 96 4.20 2.78 4.96
C ALA A 96 2.69 3.01 5.02
N ILE A 97 2.09 2.82 6.20
CA ILE A 97 0.68 3.04 6.45
C ILE A 97 0.54 4.00 7.63
N LEU A 98 -0.06 5.15 7.37
CA LEU A 98 -0.17 6.27 8.30
C LEU A 98 -1.66 6.51 8.62
N PRO A 99 -2.13 6.11 9.82
CA PRO A 99 -3.50 6.37 10.27
C PRO A 99 -3.77 7.87 10.48
N TYR A 100 -4.99 8.32 10.18
CA TYR A 100 -5.49 9.70 10.37
C TYR A 100 -4.62 10.80 9.74
N SER A 101 -3.79 10.44 8.76
CA SER A 101 -2.91 11.37 8.07
C SER A 101 -3.32 11.49 6.62
N PHE A 102 -3.35 12.73 6.12
CA PHE A 102 -3.28 13.02 4.70
C PHE A 102 -1.85 13.44 4.41
N PHE A 103 -1.18 12.76 3.47
CA PHE A 103 0.15 13.17 3.07
C PHE A 103 0.10 14.57 2.46
N THR A 104 0.67 15.54 3.17
CA THR A 104 0.87 16.90 2.66
C THR A 104 2.34 17.28 2.78
N LEU A 105 2.90 17.78 1.68
CA LEU A 105 4.24 18.39 1.66
C LEU A 105 4.20 19.83 2.16
N PHE A 106 3.02 20.42 2.20
CA PHE A 106 2.80 21.80 2.60
C PHE A 106 2.07 21.79 3.94
N SER A 107 2.69 22.35 4.98
CA SER A 107 1.96 22.77 6.16
C SER A 107 1.04 23.90 5.71
N GLY A 108 -0.21 23.57 5.39
CA GLY A 108 -1.23 24.58 5.19
C GLY A 108 -1.47 25.25 6.53
N ASP A 109 -0.84 26.40 6.76
CA ASP A 109 -1.24 27.35 7.80
C ASP A 109 -2.55 28.04 7.38
N ASP A 110 -3.52 27.26 6.91
CA ASP A 110 -4.86 27.75 6.62
C ASP A 110 -5.56 27.96 7.97
N GLU A 111 -5.32 29.12 8.58
CA GLU A 111 -6.16 29.60 9.68
C GLU A 111 -7.61 29.60 9.20
N LEU A 112 -8.43 28.71 9.78
CA LEU A 112 -9.87 28.65 9.53
C LEU A 112 -10.52 29.94 10.06
N LEU A 113 -10.64 30.94 9.18
CA LEU A 113 -11.07 32.30 9.52
C LEU A 113 -12.52 32.38 10.04
N CYS A 114 -13.39 31.41 9.74
CA CYS A 114 -14.75 31.33 10.27
C CYS A 114 -15.35 29.93 10.05
N ARG A 115 -16.05 29.38 11.05
CA ARG A 115 -16.84 28.14 10.94
C ARG A 115 -18.32 28.47 11.14
N SER A 116 -19.21 27.89 10.34
CA SER A 116 -20.66 28.02 10.55
C SER A 116 -21.11 27.16 11.74
N ASN A 117 -22.21 27.54 12.40
CA ASN A 117 -22.81 26.74 13.47
C ASN A 117 -23.21 25.33 13.01
N GLU A 118 -23.61 25.19 11.75
CA GLU A 118 -23.95 23.91 11.12
C GLU A 118 -22.72 22.98 11.04
N LEU A 119 -21.55 23.54 10.70
CA LEU A 119 -20.30 22.78 10.66
C LEU A 119 -19.89 22.32 12.06
N ILE A 120 -20.01 23.21 13.06
CA ILE A 120 -19.70 22.90 14.47
C ILE A 120 -20.63 21.78 14.98
N GLN A 121 -21.93 21.85 14.68
CA GLN A 121 -22.87 20.80 15.10
C GLN A 121 -22.55 19.46 14.42
N ALA A 122 -22.21 19.47 13.14
CA ALA A 122 -21.82 18.25 12.42
C ALA A 122 -20.52 17.63 12.96
N GLU A 123 -19.55 18.47 13.38
CA GLU A 123 -18.33 18.00 14.06
C GLU A 123 -18.66 17.35 15.42
N ASN A 124 -19.50 18.00 16.24
CA ASN A 124 -19.92 17.46 17.54
C ASN A 124 -20.69 16.13 17.39
N ASP A 125 -21.62 16.04 16.44
CA ASP A 125 -22.36 14.81 16.16
C ASP A 125 -21.41 13.70 15.70
N ARG A 126 -20.39 14.04 14.89
CA ARG A 126 -19.36 13.11 14.44
C ARG A 126 -18.46 12.64 15.58
N GLU A 127 -18.10 13.51 16.51
CA GLU A 127 -17.35 13.15 17.73
C GLU A 127 -18.14 12.17 18.59
N LEU A 128 -19.43 12.42 18.81
CA LEU A 128 -20.30 11.49 19.55
C LEU A 128 -20.39 10.11 18.88
N ILE A 129 -20.57 10.08 17.55
CA ILE A 129 -20.57 8.83 16.77
C ILE A 129 -19.23 8.11 16.92
N ARG A 130 -18.12 8.85 16.89
CA ARG A 130 -16.76 8.32 17.06
C ARG A 130 -16.56 7.71 18.45
N GLU A 131 -17.03 8.36 19.52
CA GLU A 131 -17.00 7.81 20.88
C GLU A 131 -17.79 6.50 20.99
N ILE A 132 -19.01 6.47 20.43
CA ILE A 132 -19.85 5.26 20.40
C ILE A 132 -19.17 4.12 19.63
N ALA A 133 -18.44 4.45 18.56
CA ALA A 133 -17.68 3.52 17.74
C ALA A 133 -16.28 3.20 18.32
N ASN A 134 -16.02 3.52 19.59
CA ASN A 134 -14.73 3.30 20.25
C ASN A 134 -13.54 3.89 19.47
N ASN A 135 -13.73 5.11 18.98
CA ASN A 135 -12.79 5.90 18.17
C ASN A 135 -12.39 5.28 16.83
N ARG A 136 -13.17 4.34 16.28
CA ARG A 136 -12.87 3.69 14.99
C ARG A 136 -14.05 3.75 14.04
N LEU A 137 -14.02 4.69 13.10
CA LEU A 137 -15.04 4.84 12.08
C LEU A 137 -14.61 4.22 10.75
N SER A 138 -15.57 3.74 9.99
CA SER A 138 -15.36 3.15 8.67
C SER A 138 -14.77 4.13 7.65
N ASP A 139 -14.96 5.43 7.88
CA ASP A 139 -14.44 6.52 7.07
C ASP A 139 -13.16 7.16 7.64
N ASP A 140 -12.57 6.59 8.72
CA ASP A 140 -11.25 7.01 9.18
C ASP A 140 -10.24 6.91 8.04
N VAL A 141 -9.44 7.95 7.88
CA VAL A 141 -8.52 8.09 6.75
C VAL A 141 -7.20 7.40 7.05
N PHE A 142 -6.63 6.79 6.02
CA PHE A 142 -5.28 6.24 6.02
C PHE A 142 -4.52 6.78 4.81
N THR A 143 -3.27 7.15 5.00
CA THR A 143 -2.32 7.33 3.90
C THR A 143 -1.50 6.04 3.75
N ILE A 144 -1.38 5.55 2.53
CA ILE A 144 -0.50 4.43 2.18
C ILE A 144 0.55 4.94 1.20
N ILE A 145 1.82 4.65 1.48
CA ILE A 145 2.96 4.98 0.63
C ILE A 145 3.62 3.67 0.23
N GLY A 146 3.51 3.28 -1.04
CA GLY A 146 4.26 2.16 -1.60
C GLY A 146 5.51 2.70 -2.30
N LEU A 147 6.70 2.24 -1.91
CA LEU A 147 7.98 2.62 -2.51
C LEU A 147 8.60 1.40 -3.19
N MET A 148 8.87 1.53 -4.48
CA MET A 148 9.63 0.55 -5.24
C MET A 148 11.11 0.94 -5.25
N ASP A 149 11.99 0.05 -4.83
CA ASP A 149 13.44 0.29 -4.88
C ASP A 149 13.95 0.36 -6.32
N SER A 150 14.93 1.23 -6.58
CA SER A 150 15.56 1.43 -7.89
C SER A 150 16.22 0.15 -8.41
N TYR A 151 16.55 -0.79 -7.53
CA TYR A 151 17.06 -2.11 -7.92
C TYR A 151 16.16 -2.87 -8.91
N ASN A 152 14.86 -2.54 -8.98
CA ASN A 152 13.94 -3.12 -9.95
C ASN A 152 14.15 -2.62 -11.41
N PHE A 153 15.00 -1.62 -11.62
CA PHE A 153 15.23 -0.98 -12.92
C PHE A 153 16.50 -1.50 -13.60
N HIS A 154 16.50 -1.49 -14.93
CA HIS A 154 17.65 -1.88 -15.74
C HIS A 154 18.89 -1.04 -15.44
N GLY A 155 20.05 -1.69 -15.35
CA GLY A 155 21.34 -1.04 -15.09
C GLY A 155 21.61 -0.69 -13.63
N GLU A 156 20.70 -1.04 -12.71
CA GLU A 156 20.89 -0.84 -11.27
C GLU A 156 21.43 -2.13 -10.63
N ASP A 157 22.65 -2.06 -10.09
CA ASP A 157 23.37 -3.26 -9.61
C ASP A 157 23.14 -3.59 -8.12
N GLY A 158 22.43 -2.73 -7.38
CA GLY A 158 22.18 -2.95 -5.95
C GLY A 158 21.01 -2.15 -5.39
N TYR A 159 20.60 -2.51 -4.18
CA TYR A 159 19.56 -1.81 -3.43
C TYR A 159 20.01 -0.39 -3.07
N SER A 160 19.15 0.58 -3.31
CA SER A 160 19.46 1.99 -3.03
C SER A 160 18.56 2.63 -1.97
N PHE A 161 17.46 1.96 -1.60
CA PHE A 161 16.37 2.51 -0.78
C PHE A 161 15.73 3.77 -1.37
N ASN A 162 15.94 4.02 -2.67
CA ASN A 162 15.36 5.12 -3.43
C ASN A 162 14.54 4.55 -4.59
N GLY A 163 13.60 5.34 -5.11
CA GLY A 163 12.84 4.97 -6.30
C GLY A 163 11.48 5.64 -6.33
N PRO A 164 10.60 5.24 -7.27
CA PRO A 164 9.27 5.82 -7.35
C PRO A 164 8.41 5.36 -6.18
N ALA A 165 7.65 6.30 -5.62
CA ALA A 165 6.64 6.02 -4.62
C ALA A 165 5.24 6.37 -5.14
N LEU A 166 4.27 5.53 -4.82
CA LEU A 166 2.84 5.79 -4.99
C LEU A 166 2.24 6.13 -3.63
N ILE A 167 1.64 7.31 -3.53
CA ILE A 167 0.98 7.80 -2.31
C ILE A 167 -0.53 7.80 -2.57
N ILE A 168 -1.30 7.12 -1.73
CA ILE A 168 -2.76 7.05 -1.83
C ILE A 168 -3.40 7.35 -0.47
N SER A 169 -4.48 8.11 -0.49
CA SER A 169 -5.37 8.28 0.67
C SER A 169 -6.58 7.37 0.52
N THR A 170 -6.91 6.64 1.57
CA THR A 170 -7.99 5.64 1.60
C THR A 170 -8.75 5.73 2.91
N THR A 171 -9.80 4.92 3.07
CA THR A 171 -10.57 4.81 4.30
C THR A 171 -10.36 3.46 4.97
N ARG A 172 -10.65 3.37 6.27
CA ARG A 172 -10.67 2.13 7.05
C ARG A 172 -11.44 1.02 6.35
N TYR A 173 -12.62 1.35 5.82
CA TYR A 173 -13.46 0.41 5.08
C TYR A 173 -12.76 -0.16 3.85
N LYS A 174 -12.18 0.69 3.01
CA LYS A 174 -11.46 0.25 1.80
C LYS A 174 -10.20 -0.54 2.15
N LEU A 175 -9.48 -0.14 3.20
CA LEU A 175 -8.32 -0.86 3.71
C LEU A 175 -8.68 -2.26 4.22
N LEU A 176 -9.81 -2.40 4.93
CA LEU A 176 -10.34 -3.70 5.34
C LEU A 176 -10.64 -4.59 4.13
N GLN A 177 -11.31 -4.05 3.10
CA GLN A 177 -11.60 -4.81 1.87
C GLN A 177 -10.31 -5.31 1.20
N PHE A 178 -9.30 -4.44 1.09
CA PHE A 178 -8.00 -4.79 0.54
C PHE A 178 -7.32 -5.92 1.32
N ILE A 179 -7.35 -5.88 2.65
CA ILE A 179 -6.80 -6.94 3.50
C ILE A 179 -7.56 -8.25 3.31
N GLU A 180 -8.88 -8.21 3.23
CA GLU A 180 -9.68 -9.42 3.04
C GLU A 180 -9.43 -10.05 1.66
N GLU A 181 -9.16 -9.25 0.62
CA GLU A 181 -8.70 -9.77 -0.67
C GLU A 181 -7.32 -10.42 -0.58
N LEU A 182 -6.36 -9.79 0.10
CA LEU A 182 -5.02 -10.39 0.33
C LEU A 182 -5.11 -11.70 1.11
N LYS A 183 -5.95 -11.77 2.16
CA LYS A 183 -6.16 -13.01 2.93
C LYS A 183 -6.75 -14.13 2.09
N ARG A 184 -7.71 -13.83 1.22
CA ARG A 184 -8.26 -14.83 0.30
C ARG A 184 -7.16 -15.38 -0.59
N GLU A 185 -6.36 -14.51 -1.21
CA GLU A 185 -5.22 -14.95 -2.01
C GLU A 185 -4.23 -15.79 -1.22
N TYR A 186 -3.87 -15.37 -0.01
CA TYR A 186 -2.94 -16.09 0.84
C TYR A 186 -3.46 -17.48 1.23
N ASN A 187 -4.77 -17.63 1.45
CA ASN A 187 -5.38 -18.91 1.78
C ASN A 187 -5.58 -19.82 0.55
N ASP A 188 -5.72 -19.23 -0.64
CA ASP A 188 -5.89 -19.96 -1.90
C ASP A 188 -4.55 -20.47 -2.47
N ILE A 189 -3.41 -19.90 -2.03
CA ILE A 189 -2.07 -20.40 -2.37
C ILE A 189 -1.63 -21.44 -1.34
N GLY A 190 -1.84 -22.71 -1.67
CA GLY A 190 -1.44 -23.87 -0.87
C GLY A 190 -1.10 -25.06 -1.76
#